data_AF-A0A6B3ELV2-F1
#
_entry.id   AF-A0A6B3ELV2-F1
#
_cell.length_a   1.000
_cell.length_b   1.000
_cell.length_c   1.000
_cell.angle_alpha   90.00
_cell.angle_beta   90.00
_cell.angle_gamma   90.00
#
_symmetry.space_group_name_H-M   'P 1'
#
loop_
_entity.id
_entity.type
_entity.pdbx_description
1 polymer ?
#
loop_
_entity_poly.entity_id
_entity_poly.type
_entity_poly.pdbx_seq_one_letter_code
_entity_poly.pdbx_strand_id
1 'polypeptide(L)'
;VGEEGGGFAIAQARLGPGRIHHCMRLIGMAERAIDLMCERAVSRTAFGKPLAAQGVVGEWIADARVAVEQLRLLVLKTAWLMDTVG
;
A
#
# COMPACT_ATOMS: atom_id res chain seq x y z
N VAL A 1 -15.70 -3.14 27.15
CA VAL A 1 -14.66 -2.56 28.03
C VAL A 1 -14.39 -3.59 29.11
N GLY A 2 -13.11 -3.92 29.38
CA GLY A 2 -12.72 -5.00 30.30
C GLY A 2 -12.59 -4.54 31.75
N GLU A 3 -11.90 -5.34 32.56
CA GLU A 3 -11.66 -5.06 33.98
C GLU A 3 -10.68 -3.90 34.22
N GLU A 4 -10.75 -3.31 35.42
CA GLU A 4 -9.80 -2.29 35.87
C GLU A 4 -8.37 -2.86 35.83
N GLY A 5 -7.44 -2.12 35.22
CA GLY A 5 -6.07 -2.59 34.95
C GLY A 5 -5.89 -3.40 33.66
N GLY A 6 -6.96 -3.88 33.03
CA GLY A 6 -6.90 -4.69 31.80
C GLY A 6 -6.62 -3.93 30.50
N GLY A 7 -6.48 -2.60 30.57
CA GLY A 7 -6.36 -1.73 29.39
C GLY A 7 -5.17 -2.06 28.48
N PHE A 8 -4.03 -2.45 29.04
CA PHE A 8 -2.83 -2.78 28.27
C PHE A 8 -3.04 -4.02 27.39
N ALA A 9 -3.59 -5.10 27.94
CA ALA A 9 -3.86 -6.34 27.19
C ALA A 9 -4.85 -6.09 26.05
N ILE A 10 -5.92 -5.32 26.31
CA ILE A 10 -6.90 -4.95 25.29
C ILE A 10 -6.26 -4.13 24.17
N ALA A 11 -5.38 -3.18 24.50
CA ALA A 11 -4.67 -2.40 23.50
C ALA A 11 -3.76 -3.29 22.65
N GLN A 12 -2.98 -4.18 23.27
CA GLN A 12 -2.09 -5.11 22.56
C GLN A 12 -2.84 -6.03 21.59
N ALA A 13 -3.98 -6.58 22.02
CA ALA A 13 -4.82 -7.43 21.18
C ALA A 13 -5.31 -6.73 19.89
N ARG A 14 -5.43 -5.40 19.91
CA ARG A 14 -5.90 -4.61 18.76
C ARG A 14 -4.76 -4.10 17.86
N LEU A 15 -3.53 -4.04 18.36
CA LEU A 15 -2.40 -3.50 17.60
C LEU A 15 -2.06 -4.38 16.37
N GLY A 16 -2.09 -5.70 16.51
CA GLY A 16 -1.81 -6.64 15.42
C GLY A 16 -2.77 -6.45 14.23
N PRO A 17 -4.09 -6.67 14.40
CA PRO A 17 -5.07 -6.48 13.34
C PRO A 17 -5.12 -5.03 12.82
N GLY A 18 -4.94 -4.06 13.71
CA GLY A 18 -4.93 -2.64 13.35
C GLY A 18 -3.83 -2.28 12.34
N ARG A 19 -2.63 -2.84 12.51
CA ARG A 19 -1.50 -2.62 11.58
C ARG A 19 -1.80 -3.18 10.19
N ILE A 20 -2.37 -4.39 10.10
CA ILE A 20 -2.75 -5.00 8.82
C ILE A 20 -3.78 -4.15 8.09
N HIS A 21 -4.81 -3.69 8.80
CA HIS A 21 -5.83 -2.82 8.22
C HIS A 21 -5.23 -1.50 7.69
N HIS A 22 -4.29 -0.89 8.41
CA HIS A 22 -3.58 0.28 7.89
C HIS A 22 -2.78 -0.04 6.61
N CYS A 23 -2.06 -1.16 6.56
CA CYS A 23 -1.35 -1.57 5.35
C CYS A 23 -2.31 -1.78 4.16
N MET A 24 -3.46 -2.40 4.37
CA MET A 24 -4.49 -2.58 3.33
C MET A 24 -4.99 -1.22 2.77
N ARG A 25 -5.23 -0.24 3.66
CA ARG A 25 -5.62 1.12 3.24
C ARG A 25 -4.52 1.81 2.46
N LEU A 26 -3.27 1.69 2.90
CA LEU A 26 -2.11 2.29 2.23
C LEU A 26 -1.89 1.68 0.83
N ILE A 27 -2.11 0.38 0.65
CA ILE A 27 -2.11 -0.26 -0.68
C ILE A 27 -3.16 0.39 -1.58
N GLY A 28 -4.39 0.59 -1.10
CA GLY A 28 -5.44 1.26 -1.88
C GLY A 28 -5.07 2.70 -2.26
N MET A 29 -4.39 3.43 -1.37
CA MET A 29 -3.88 4.77 -1.69
C MET A 29 -2.76 4.73 -2.73
N ALA A 30 -1.88 3.73 -2.66
CA ALA A 30 -0.79 3.55 -3.63
C ALA A 30 -1.32 3.20 -5.03
N GLU A 31 -2.37 2.36 -5.12
CA GLU A 31 -3.07 2.10 -6.38
C GLU A 31 -3.58 3.40 -7.02
N ARG A 32 -4.27 4.24 -6.24
CA ARG A 32 -4.76 5.53 -6.72
C ARG A 32 -3.61 6.45 -7.14
N ALA A 33 -2.47 6.41 -6.43
CA ALA A 33 -1.30 7.20 -6.79
C ALA A 33 -0.73 6.75 -8.15
N ILE A 34 -0.65 5.44 -8.40
CA ILE A 34 -0.20 4.90 -9.69
C ILE A 34 -1.13 5.34 -10.83
N ASP A 35 -2.45 5.28 -10.62
CA ASP A 35 -3.42 5.75 -11.63
C ASP A 35 -3.20 7.23 -11.98
N LEU A 36 -3.01 8.07 -10.97
CA LEU A 36 -2.71 9.49 -11.15
C LEU A 36 -1.35 9.71 -11.84
N MET A 37 -0.35 8.88 -11.58
CA MET A 37 0.94 8.92 -12.28
C MET A 37 0.77 8.62 -13.77
N CYS A 38 -0.02 7.59 -14.12
CA CYS A 38 -0.32 7.23 -15.50
C CYS A 38 -1.06 8.34 -16.23
N GLU A 39 -2.13 8.88 -15.64
CA GLU A 39 -2.88 10.01 -16.19
C GLU A 39 -1.96 11.22 -16.44
N ARG A 40 -1.13 11.54 -15.44
CA ARG A 40 -0.18 12.67 -15.54
C ARG A 40 0.88 12.43 -16.61
N ALA A 41 1.37 11.20 -16.75
CA ALA A 41 2.41 10.85 -17.72
C ALA A 41 1.93 11.11 -19.16
N VAL A 42 0.67 10.80 -19.46
CA VAL A 42 0.10 11.04 -20.80
C VAL A 42 -0.39 12.47 -21.00
N SER A 43 -0.90 13.12 -19.95
CA SER A 43 -1.53 14.45 -20.08
C SER A 43 -0.52 15.60 -20.10
N ARG A 44 0.71 15.39 -19.63
CA ARG A 44 1.72 16.45 -19.49
C ARG A 44 2.83 16.32 -20.53
N THR A 45 3.03 17.39 -21.28
CA THR A 45 4.23 17.60 -22.11
C THR A 45 5.28 18.39 -21.35
N ALA A 46 6.52 17.91 -21.36
CA ALA A 46 7.69 18.62 -20.87
C ALA A 46 8.91 18.21 -21.69
N PHE A 47 9.84 19.15 -21.91
CA PHE A 47 11.06 18.90 -22.70
C PHE A 47 10.74 18.36 -24.11
N GLY A 48 9.73 18.94 -24.76
CA GLY A 48 9.40 18.66 -26.17
C GLY A 48 8.58 17.40 -26.46
N LYS A 49 8.22 16.59 -25.45
CA LYS A 49 7.37 15.39 -25.63
C LYS A 49 6.55 15.07 -24.38
N PRO A 50 5.51 14.21 -24.48
CA PRO A 50 4.78 13.72 -23.31
C PRO A 50 5.73 13.08 -22.29
N LEU A 51 5.42 13.20 -21.00
CA LEU A 51 6.19 12.54 -19.95
C LEU A 51 6.22 11.02 -20.12
N ALA A 52 5.15 10.42 -20.64
CA ALA A 52 5.10 9.00 -20.99
C ALA A 52 6.15 8.58 -22.04
N ALA A 53 6.66 9.51 -22.86
CA ALA A 53 7.73 9.26 -23.82
C ALA A 53 9.15 9.47 -23.22
N GLN A 54 9.24 9.77 -21.93
CA GLN A 54 10.49 9.82 -21.17
C GLN A 54 10.68 8.48 -20.46
N GLY A 55 11.71 7.71 -20.83
CA GLY A 55 11.88 6.32 -20.35
C GLY A 55 11.85 6.17 -18.82
N VAL A 56 12.50 7.10 -18.11
CA VAL A 56 12.57 7.11 -16.64
C VAL A 56 11.19 7.21 -15.96
N VAL A 57 10.21 7.88 -16.59
CA VAL A 57 8.86 8.00 -16.04
C VAL A 57 8.14 6.65 -16.10
N GLY A 58 8.33 5.91 -17.19
CA GLY A 58 7.79 4.55 -17.33
C GLY A 58 8.43 3.59 -16.33
N GLU A 59 9.75 3.68 -16.12
CA GLU A 59 10.48 2.90 -15.12
C GLU A 59 9.94 3.14 -13.71
N TRP A 60 9.77 4.39 -13.28
CA TRP A 60 9.20 4.70 -11.97
C TRP A 60 7.78 4.16 -11.77
N ILE A 61 6.93 4.23 -12.80
CA ILE A 61 5.57 3.68 -12.74
C ILE A 61 5.63 2.15 -12.64
N ALA A 62 6.50 1.50 -13.40
CA ALA A 62 6.69 0.05 -13.38
C ALA A 62 7.19 -0.44 -12.00
N ASP A 63 8.20 0.23 -11.45
CA ASP A 63 8.75 -0.08 -10.13
C ASP A 63 7.70 0.09 -9.03
N ALA A 64 6.92 1.18 -9.08
CA ALA A 64 5.83 1.40 -8.15
C ALA A 64 4.77 0.28 -8.23
N ARG A 65 4.41 -0.15 -9.44
CA ARG A 65 3.46 -1.27 -9.66
C ARG A 65 3.98 -2.58 -9.08
N VAL A 66 5.26 -2.91 -9.31
CA VAL A 66 5.88 -4.11 -8.75
C VAL A 66 5.89 -4.06 -7.22
N ALA A 67 6.30 -2.93 -6.64
CA ALA A 67 6.34 -2.75 -5.19
C ALA A 67 4.96 -2.88 -4.54
N VAL A 68 3.91 -2.30 -5.14
CA VAL A 68 2.54 -2.41 -4.63
C VAL A 68 2.03 -3.86 -4.67
N GLU A 69 2.36 -4.61 -5.72
CA GLU A 69 1.97 -6.03 -5.81
C GLU A 69 2.70 -6.89 -4.77
N GLN A 70 4.00 -6.64 -4.56
CA GLN A 70 4.76 -7.30 -3.49
C GLN A 70 4.17 -7.02 -2.11
N LEU A 71 3.82 -5.76 -1.83
CA LEU A 71 3.19 -5.36 -0.57
C LEU A 71 1.84 -6.04 -0.37
N ARG A 72 1.03 -6.16 -1.42
CA ARG A 72 -0.25 -6.87 -1.39
C ARG A 72 -0.08 -8.33 -0.98
N LEU A 73 0.89 -9.03 -1.57
CA LEU A 73 1.19 -10.42 -1.23
C LEU A 73 1.69 -10.58 0.21
N LEU A 74 2.55 -9.68 0.68
CA LEU A 74 3.04 -9.69 2.07
C LEU A 74 1.91 -9.44 3.07
N VAL A 75 1.02 -8.50 2.79
CA VAL A 75 -0.14 -8.19 3.64
C VAL A 75 -1.12 -9.36 3.70
N LEU A 76 -1.42 -9.97 2.54
CA LEU A 76 -2.25 -11.19 2.49
C LEU A 76 -1.63 -12.35 3.26
N LYS A 77 -0.32 -12.58 3.10
CA LYS A 77 0.40 -13.59 3.87
C LYS A 77 0.33 -13.34 5.38
N THR A 78 0.47 -12.08 5.79
CA THR A 78 0.40 -11.70 7.20
C THR A 78 -0.99 -11.91 7.77
N ALA A 79 -2.04 -11.53 7.02
CA ALA A 79 -3.42 -11.78 7.41
C ALA A 79 -3.70 -13.28 7.55
N TRP A 80 -3.27 -14.08 6.58
CA TRP A 80 -3.42 -15.53 6.62
C TRP A 80 -2.71 -16.17 7.83
N LEU A 81 -1.48 -15.73 8.15
CA LEU A 81 -0.77 -16.22 9.34
C LEU A 81 -1.48 -15.83 10.63
N MET A 82 -2.09 -14.64 10.71
CA MET A 82 -2.89 -14.25 11.87
C MET A 82 -4.13 -15.12 12.03
N ASP A 83 -4.80 -15.49 10.94
CA ASP A 83 -6.01 -16.32 10.99
C ASP A 83 -5.72 -17.81 11.28
N THR A 84 -4.51 -18.28 10.97
CA THR A 84 -4.17 -19.72 11.01
C THR A 84 -3.18 -20.11 12.10
N VAL A 85 -2.38 -19.17 12.59
CA VAL A 85 -1.29 -19.42 13.57
C VAL A 85 -1.37 -18.48 14.77
N GLY A 86 -2.05 -17.33 14.63
CA GLY A 86 -2.13 -16.25 15.61
C GLY A 86 -3.14 -16.49 16.73
#